data_AF-A0A8X8CBV7-F1
#
_entry.id   AF-A0A8X8CBV7-F1
#
_cell.length_a   1.000
_cell.length_b   1.000
_cell.length_c   1.000
_cell.angle_alpha   90.00
_cell.angle_beta   90.00
_cell.angle_gamma   90.00
#
_symmetry.space_group_name_H-M   'P 1'
#
loop_
_entity.id
_entity.type
_entity.pdbx_description
1 polymer ?
#
loop_
_entity_poly.entity_id
_entity_poly.type
_entity_poly.pdbx_seq_one_letter_code
_entity_poly.pdbx_strand_id
1 'polypeptide(L)'
;MSVEKFRNEFDATRSIGYLCAATVQSFEQVLDEILASQKVSANLSRISFSVNSQPLSTYVLRQFHASHSGNDLAIQRDSESCGPLVNCRSSGLRVSTAAGSTAATLSASNVRKL
;
A
#
# COMPACT_ATOMS: atom_id res chain seq x y z
N MET A 1 31.41 -6.01 4.72
CA MET A 1 31.49 -5.38 3.38
C MET A 1 30.72 -4.07 3.50
N SER A 2 31.39 -2.92 3.58
CA SER A 2 30.74 -1.67 4.02
C SER A 2 29.85 -1.05 2.93
N VAL A 3 28.67 -0.60 3.35
CA VAL A 3 27.67 0.09 2.50
C VAL A 3 28.23 1.39 1.91
N GLU A 4 29.26 1.96 2.54
CA GLU A 4 30.06 3.09 2.02
C GLU A 4 30.52 2.94 0.57
N LYS A 5 30.80 1.71 0.10
CA LYS A 5 31.26 1.48 -1.28
C LYS A 5 30.19 1.78 -2.35
N PHE A 6 28.91 1.81 -1.98
CA PHE A 6 27.79 2.00 -2.91
C PHE A 6 27.09 3.36 -2.76
N ARG A 7 27.60 4.22 -1.87
CA ARG A 7 26.98 5.51 -1.53
C ARG A 7 26.84 6.48 -2.72
N ASN A 8 27.68 6.33 -3.74
CA ASN A 8 27.62 7.13 -4.97
C ASN A 8 26.79 6.49 -6.09
N GLU A 9 26.41 5.21 -5.97
CA GLU A 9 25.63 4.48 -6.97
C GLU A 9 24.13 4.53 -6.66
N PHE A 10 23.78 4.64 -5.37
CA PHE A 10 22.40 4.78 -4.90
C PHE A 10 22.26 6.02 -4.02
N ASP A 11 21.61 7.07 -4.54
CA ASP A 11 21.21 8.22 -3.75
C ASP A 11 19.98 7.89 -2.89
N ALA A 12 20.21 7.15 -1.81
CA ALA A 12 19.21 6.86 -0.78
C ALA A 12 18.90 8.09 0.10
N THR A 13 19.47 9.26 -0.20
CA THR A 13 19.13 10.54 0.48
C THR A 13 17.97 11.27 -0.20
N ARG A 14 17.60 10.88 -1.42
CA ARG A 14 16.52 11.51 -2.20
C ARG A 14 15.10 11.20 -1.73
N SER A 15 14.87 10.09 -1.05
CA SER A 15 13.58 9.79 -0.41
C SER A 15 13.75 8.64 0.58
N ILE A 16 13.36 8.88 1.82
CA ILE A 16 13.37 7.84 2.87
C ILE A 16 12.35 6.75 2.51
N GLY A 17 11.24 7.08 1.84
CA GLY A 17 10.16 6.12 1.53
C GLY A 17 9.36 5.70 2.77
N TYR A 18 8.02 5.66 2.67
CA TYR A 18 7.14 5.44 3.84
C TYR A 18 7.24 4.06 4.51
N LEU A 19 7.96 3.10 3.93
CA LEU A 19 8.13 1.75 4.47
C LEU A 19 9.59 1.39 4.76
N CYS A 20 10.53 2.33 4.60
CA CYS A 20 11.93 2.06 4.90
C CYS A 20 12.21 2.33 6.38
N ALA A 21 12.86 1.38 7.03
CA ALA A 21 13.16 1.45 8.47
C ALA A 21 14.52 2.09 8.80
N ALA A 22 15.33 2.40 7.79
CA ALA A 22 16.69 2.92 7.93
C ALA A 22 17.08 3.82 6.76
N THR A 23 18.10 4.65 7.00
CA THR A 23 18.83 5.42 5.98
C THR A 23 20.21 4.79 5.78
N VAL A 24 20.99 5.25 4.79
CA VAL A 24 22.38 4.79 4.61
C VAL A 24 23.22 5.02 5.87
N GLN A 25 22.99 6.13 6.58
CA GLN A 25 23.75 6.48 7.78
C GLN A 25 23.36 5.64 9.00
N SER A 26 22.12 5.15 9.06
CA SER A 26 21.60 4.36 10.18
C SER A 26 21.48 2.87 9.87
N PHE A 27 21.93 2.42 8.70
CA PHE A 27 21.75 1.06 8.24
C PHE A 27 22.40 0.03 9.16
N GLU A 28 23.68 0.24 9.51
CA GLU A 28 24.43 -0.70 10.36
C GLU A 28 23.79 -0.82 11.74
N GLN A 29 23.47 0.30 12.38
CA GLN A 29 22.78 0.31 13.68
C GLN A 29 21.42 -0.41 13.62
N VAL A 30 20.60 -0.13 12.62
CA VAL A 30 19.28 -0.77 12.50
C VAL A 30 19.41 -2.26 12.23
N LEU A 31 20.42 -2.69 11.47
CA LEU A 31 20.70 -4.09 11.23
C LEU A 31 21.11 -4.80 12.52
N ASP A 32 22.00 -4.20 13.31
CA ASP A 32 22.44 -4.74 14.60
C ASP A 32 21.26 -4.88 15.58
N GLU A 33 20.38 -3.88 15.65
CA GLU A 33 19.14 -3.92 16.46
C GLU A 33 18.20 -5.07 16.03
N ILE A 34 18.09 -5.34 14.73
CA ILE A 34 17.28 -6.45 14.20
C ILE A 34 17.92 -7.79 14.57
N LEU A 35 19.22 -7.95 14.37
CA LEU A 35 19.95 -9.19 14.70
C LEU A 35 19.96 -9.47 16.20
N ALA A 36 20.03 -8.43 17.03
CA ALA A 36 19.89 -8.50 18.48
C ALA A 36 18.44 -8.73 18.94
N SER A 37 17.47 -8.83 18.03
CA SER A 37 16.03 -8.95 18.33
C SER A 37 15.47 -7.81 19.19
N GLN A 38 16.09 -6.62 19.11
CA GLN A 38 15.70 -5.43 19.85
C GLN A 38 14.67 -4.57 19.11
N LYS A 39 14.45 -4.85 17.82
CA LYS A 39 13.47 -4.14 16.98
C LYS A 39 12.21 -4.96 16.76
N VAL A 40 11.05 -4.35 17.02
CA VAL A 40 9.74 -4.98 16.82
C VAL A 40 9.23 -4.73 15.40
N SER A 41 8.78 -5.78 14.72
CA SER A 41 8.14 -5.67 13.41
C SER A 41 6.71 -5.13 13.52
N ALA A 42 6.32 -4.25 12.59
CA ALA A 42 4.93 -3.83 12.45
C ALA A 42 4.16 -4.78 11.53
N ASN A 43 2.91 -5.09 11.90
CA ASN A 43 2.01 -5.88 11.06
C ASN A 43 1.33 -4.98 10.02
N LEU A 44 1.35 -5.40 8.75
CA LEU A 44 0.69 -4.71 7.64
C LEU A 44 -0.39 -5.59 7.03
N SER A 45 -1.62 -5.06 6.97
CA SER A 45 -2.73 -5.71 6.26
C SER A 45 -2.57 -5.57 4.75
N ARG A 46 -2.97 -6.60 4.01
CA ARG A 46 -2.99 -6.62 2.54
C ARG A 46 -4.41 -6.82 2.03
N ILE A 47 -4.69 -6.33 0.83
CA ILE A 47 -5.95 -6.56 0.13
C ILE A 47 -5.84 -7.91 -0.59
N SER A 48 -6.79 -8.80 -0.29
CA SER A 48 -7.08 -9.96 -1.13
C SER A 48 -8.17 -9.58 -2.13
N PHE A 49 -8.16 -10.21 -3.30
CA PHE A 49 -9.12 -9.91 -4.36
C PHE A 49 -9.51 -11.18 -5.08
N SER A 50 -10.77 -11.22 -5.51
CA SER A 50 -11.28 -12.25 -6.41
C SER A 50 -11.89 -11.59 -7.64
N VAL A 51 -11.76 -12.26 -8.77
CA VAL A 51 -12.41 -11.86 -10.03
C VAL A 51 -13.30 -13.02 -10.42
N ASN A 52 -14.60 -12.76 -10.59
CA ASN A 52 -15.59 -13.81 -10.86
C ASN A 52 -15.54 -14.97 -9.85
N SER A 53 -15.46 -14.62 -8.56
CA SER A 53 -15.34 -15.57 -7.44
C SER A 53 -14.07 -16.43 -7.43
N GLN A 54 -13.11 -16.17 -8.32
CA GLN A 54 -11.81 -16.83 -8.33
C GLN A 54 -10.80 -15.94 -7.59
N PRO A 55 -10.24 -16.39 -6.45
CA PRO A 55 -9.24 -15.62 -5.73
C PRO A 55 -7.96 -15.52 -6.56
N LEU A 56 -7.36 -14.34 -6.59
CA LEU A 56 -6.07 -14.14 -7.24
C LEU A 56 -4.94 -14.44 -6.25
N SER A 57 -3.87 -15.05 -6.76
CA SER A 57 -2.74 -15.56 -5.95
C SER A 57 -1.89 -14.45 -5.31
N THR A 58 -2.08 -13.22 -5.74
CA THR A 58 -1.31 -12.06 -5.29
C THR A 58 -2.10 -11.30 -4.24
N TYR A 59 -1.40 -10.73 -3.25
CA TYR A 59 -2.00 -9.85 -2.24
C TYR A 59 -1.43 -8.44 -2.39
N VAL A 60 -2.32 -7.46 -2.53
CA VAL A 60 -1.96 -6.07 -2.79
C VAL A 60 -1.60 -5.36 -1.49
N LEU A 61 -0.35 -4.88 -1.38
CA LEU A 61 0.13 -4.22 -0.17
C LEU A 61 -0.36 -2.76 -0.03
N ARG A 62 -0.47 -2.02 -1.14
CA ARG A 62 -0.78 -0.58 -1.12
C ARG A 62 -2.18 -0.30 -1.61
N GLN A 63 -2.43 -0.48 -2.90
CA GLN A 63 -3.69 -0.10 -3.52
C GLN A 63 -3.96 -0.87 -4.81
N PHE A 64 -5.22 -1.00 -5.14
CA PHE A 64 -5.74 -1.51 -6.39
C PHE A 64 -6.59 -0.42 -7.06
N HIS A 65 -6.58 -0.38 -8.39
CA HIS A 65 -7.36 0.56 -9.19
C HIS A 65 -8.14 -0.21 -10.24
N ALA A 66 -9.46 -0.17 -10.18
CA ALA A 66 -10.34 -0.60 -11.25
C ALA A 66 -10.66 0.61 -12.13
N SER A 67 -10.13 0.63 -13.35
CA SER A 67 -10.48 1.62 -14.37
C SER A 67 -11.45 1.00 -15.37
N HIS A 68 -12.57 1.68 -15.63
CA HIS A 68 -13.53 1.24 -16.65
C HIS A 68 -13.98 2.43 -17.49
N SER A 69 -13.94 2.29 -18.81
CA SER A 69 -14.46 3.28 -19.75
C SER A 69 -15.95 3.05 -19.94
N GLY A 70 -16.76 3.67 -19.08
CA GLY A 70 -18.22 3.70 -19.18
C GLY A 70 -18.91 2.56 -18.43
N ASN A 71 -19.50 2.90 -17.28
CA ASN A 71 -20.71 2.32 -16.66
C ASN A 71 -20.56 1.91 -15.19
N ASP A 72 -21.73 1.97 -14.56
CA ASP A 72 -22.10 1.93 -13.15
C ASP A 72 -21.41 0.83 -12.33
N LEU A 73 -20.74 1.21 -11.25
CA LEU A 73 -20.11 0.29 -10.30
C LEU A 73 -20.98 0.11 -9.05
N ALA A 74 -21.54 -1.08 -8.87
CA ALA A 74 -22.18 -1.44 -7.60
C ALA A 74 -21.10 -1.78 -6.55
N ILE A 75 -21.22 -1.20 -5.35
CA ILE A 75 -20.33 -1.49 -4.22
C ILE A 75 -21.18 -2.13 -3.13
N GLN A 76 -20.75 -3.31 -2.66
CA GLN A 76 -21.38 -4.02 -1.55
C GLN A 76 -20.37 -4.24 -0.42
N ARG A 77 -20.83 -4.06 0.82
CA ARG A 77 -20.11 -4.43 2.04
C ARG A 77 -20.72 -5.71 2.59
N ASP A 78 -19.90 -6.63 3.11
CA ASP A 78 -20.37 -7.92 3.61
C ASP A 78 -21.50 -7.80 4.63
N SER A 79 -22.45 -8.73 4.57
CA SER A 79 -23.59 -8.96 5.49
C SER A 79 -24.70 -7.90 5.58
N GLU A 80 -24.59 -6.76 4.90
CA GLU A 80 -25.71 -5.83 4.73
C GLU A 80 -26.39 -6.05 3.37
N SER A 81 -27.73 -6.01 3.36
CA SER A 81 -28.49 -5.98 2.11
C SER A 81 -27.95 -4.85 1.24
N CYS A 82 -27.83 -5.12 -0.06
CA CYS A 82 -27.27 -4.24 -1.08
C CYS A 82 -27.47 -2.76 -0.71
N GLY A 83 -26.39 -2.08 -0.30
CA GLY A 83 -26.42 -0.63 -0.16
C GLY A 83 -26.87 -0.01 -1.49
N PRO A 84 -27.37 1.23 -1.51
CA PRO A 84 -27.86 1.84 -2.74
C PRO A 84 -26.78 1.73 -3.82
N LEU A 85 -27.16 1.24 -5.01
CA LEU A 85 -26.30 1.19 -6.18
C LEU A 85 -25.77 2.60 -6.44
N VAL A 86 -24.51 2.85 -6.09
CA VAL A 86 -23.89 4.15 -6.32
C VAL A 86 -23.40 4.17 -7.75
N ASN A 87 -24.15 4.84 -8.63
CA ASN A 87 -23.68 5.08 -9.98
C ASN A 87 -22.50 6.06 -9.95
N CYS A 88 -21.28 5.51 -9.95
CA CYS A 88 -20.05 6.27 -10.06
C CYS A 88 -19.68 6.47 -11.54
N ARG A 89 -20.02 7.63 -12.11
CA ARG A 89 -19.43 8.09 -13.38
C ARG A 89 -18.07 8.74 -13.12
N SER A 90 -17.02 7.92 -13.04
CA SER A 90 -15.65 8.38 -12.82
C SER A 90 -14.67 7.65 -13.76
N SER A 91 -13.39 8.03 -13.70
CA SER A 91 -12.30 7.32 -14.37
C SER A 91 -11.95 5.97 -13.73
N GLY A 92 -12.57 5.63 -12.58
CA GLY A 92 -12.35 4.37 -11.88
C GLY A 92 -12.57 4.44 -10.36
N LEU A 93 -12.37 3.29 -9.71
CA LEU A 93 -12.40 3.11 -8.25
C LEU A 93 -11.03 2.68 -7.74
N ARG A 94 -10.53 3.38 -6.71
CA ARG A 94 -9.32 3.00 -5.98
C ARG A 94 -9.66 2.44 -4.61
N VAL A 95 -9.10 1.28 -4.28
CA VAL A 95 -9.19 0.67 -2.95
C VAL A 95 -7.77 0.55 -2.40
N SER A 96 -7.52 1.04 -1.19
CA SER A 96 -6.18 1.09 -0.59
C SER A 96 -6.15 0.56 0.83
N THR A 97 -5.03 -0.06 1.21
CA THR A 97 -4.71 -0.36 2.61
C THR A 97 -4.33 0.91 3.36
N ALA A 98 -4.20 0.83 4.69
CA ALA A 98 -3.65 1.93 5.49
C ALA A 98 -2.25 2.36 5.00
N ALA A 99 -1.38 1.39 4.68
CA ALA A 99 -0.05 1.66 4.13
C ALA A 99 -0.09 2.29 2.72
N GLY A 100 -1.18 2.07 1.96
CA GLY A 100 -1.40 2.69 0.65
C GLY A 100 -1.87 4.14 0.72
N SER A 101 -2.30 4.64 1.87
CA SER A 101 -2.80 6.02 2.03
C SER A 101 -1.76 7.09 1.67
N THR A 102 -0.47 6.78 1.86
CA THR A 102 0.67 7.65 1.54
C THR A 102 1.14 7.53 0.09
N ALA A 103 0.53 6.64 -0.70
CA ALA A 103 0.81 6.44 -2.12
C ALA A 103 -0.18 7.25 -2.99
N ALA A 104 -0.73 6.67 -4.07
CA ALA A 104 -1.59 7.45 -4.98
C ALA A 104 -2.93 7.86 -4.35
N THR A 105 -3.31 7.31 -3.20
CA THR A 105 -4.44 7.81 -2.40
C THR A 105 -4.18 9.24 -1.86
N LEU A 106 -2.93 9.59 -1.54
CA LEU A 106 -2.54 10.96 -1.15
C LEU A 106 -2.87 11.97 -2.26
N SER A 107 -2.62 11.59 -3.52
CA SER A 107 -2.92 12.41 -4.70
C SER A 107 -4.40 12.48 -5.08
N ALA A 108 -5.26 11.62 -4.52
CA ALA A 108 -6.69 11.53 -4.83
C ALA A 108 -7.60 12.17 -3.76
N SER A 109 -6.99 12.90 -2.82
CA SER A 109 -7.61 13.81 -1.84
C SER A 109 -8.80 13.25 -1.03
N ASN A 110 -8.81 11.97 -0.65
CA ASN A 110 -9.86 11.41 0.21
C ASN A 110 -9.36 10.29 1.14
N VAL A 111 -9.45 10.49 2.46
CA VAL A 111 -9.47 9.43 3.47
C VAL A 111 -10.85 9.47 4.13
N ARG A 112 -11.76 8.58 3.73
CA ARG A 112 -12.97 8.29 4.52
C ARG A 112 -12.76 6.96 5.21
N LYS A 113 -12.71 7.00 6.54
CA LYS A 113 -12.69 5.80 7.39
C LYS A 113 -14.10 5.22 7.33
N LEU A 114 -14.24 4.12 6.59
CA LEU A 114 -15.48 3.37 6.42
C LEU A 114 -15.76 2.48 7.63
#